data_AF-A0AAE4V8S5-F1
#
_entry.id   AF-A0AAE4V8S5-F1
#
_cell.length_a   1.000
_cell.length_b   1.000
_cell.length_c   1.000
_cell.angle_alpha   90.00
_cell.angle_beta   90.00
_cell.angle_gamma   90.00
#
_symmetry.space_group_name_H-M   'P 1'
#
loop_
_entity.id
_entity.type
_entity.pdbx_description
1 polymer ?
#
loop_
_entity_poly.entity_id
_entity_poly.type
_entity_poly.pdbx_seq_one_letter_code
_entity_poly.pdbx_strand_id
1 'polypeptide(L)'
;MQHTVRSATLVAAVSAASLLTACDASSDIMAPLALPTSQVNGAQLQAASAQPDQGRPGELAITSQQHTYLDELKASGITPSSELHALSIGSYVCQAHAARLNDQAVREFVLPLVRNDVEAAHTAEGPTSTEIDTAVTDYIRIATEHLC
;
A
#
# COMPACT_ATOMS: atom_id res chain seq x y z
N MET A 1 39.94 -35.96 -36.04
CA MET A 1 39.81 -34.69 -36.78
C MET A 1 38.48 -34.70 -37.53
N GLN A 2 37.44 -34.08 -36.99
CA GLN A 2 36.19 -33.79 -37.72
C GLN A 2 35.68 -32.45 -37.20
N HIS A 3 35.79 -31.43 -38.05
CA HIS A 3 35.37 -30.06 -37.77
C HIS A 3 33.99 -29.81 -38.38
N THR A 4 33.10 -29.31 -37.52
CA THR A 4 32.22 -28.15 -37.77
C THR A 4 31.19 -28.27 -38.90
N VAL A 5 29.93 -28.54 -38.52
CA VAL A 5 28.77 -28.14 -39.33
C VAL A 5 28.23 -26.82 -38.77
N ARG A 6 28.20 -25.82 -39.66
CA ARG A 6 27.77 -24.44 -39.43
C ARG A 6 26.28 -24.38 -39.10
N SER A 7 25.93 -23.85 -37.93
CA SER A 7 24.55 -23.41 -37.64
C SER A 7 24.32 -22.03 -38.24
N ALA A 8 23.29 -21.93 -39.08
CA ALA A 8 22.89 -20.70 -39.73
C ALA A 8 22.26 -19.72 -38.72
N THR A 9 22.83 -18.51 -38.67
CA THR A 9 22.29 -17.31 -38.06
C THR A 9 20.97 -16.90 -38.68
N LEU A 10 19.91 -16.80 -37.88
CA LEU A 10 18.72 -16.00 -38.20
C LEU A 10 18.72 -14.78 -37.28
N VAL A 11 19.18 -13.65 -37.82
CA VAL A 11 19.06 -12.33 -37.21
C VAL A 11 17.65 -11.83 -37.53
N ALA A 12 16.75 -11.86 -36.54
CA ALA A 12 15.47 -11.17 -36.63
C ALA A 12 15.69 -9.69 -36.26
N ALA A 13 15.77 -8.82 -37.27
CA ALA A 13 15.75 -7.37 -37.08
C ALA A 13 14.32 -6.94 -36.75
N VAL A 14 14.03 -6.72 -35.47
CA VAL A 14 12.78 -6.08 -35.03
C VAL A 14 12.96 -4.57 -35.19
N SER A 15 12.19 -3.99 -36.11
CA SER A 15 12.12 -2.54 -36.33
C SER A 15 11.22 -1.90 -35.27
N ALA A 16 11.78 -1.06 -34.40
CA ALA A 16 11.01 -0.22 -33.48
C ALA A 16 10.76 1.14 -34.15
N ALA A 17 9.52 1.39 -34.60
CA ALA A 17 9.07 2.71 -35.00
C ALA A 17 8.63 3.48 -33.75
N SER A 18 9.47 4.37 -33.24
CA SER A 18 9.13 5.31 -32.17
C SER A 18 8.25 6.43 -32.73
N LEU A 19 6.93 6.33 -32.56
CA LEU A 19 6.04 7.46 -32.80
C LEU A 19 5.99 8.32 -31.53
N LEU A 20 6.63 9.49 -31.61
CA LEU A 20 6.46 10.60 -30.69
C LEU A 20 5.11 11.26 -30.96
N THR A 21 4.13 11.02 -30.09
CA THR A 21 2.95 11.89 -29.98
C THR A 21 3.08 12.68 -28.68
N ALA A 22 3.35 13.97 -28.84
CA ALA A 22 3.27 14.97 -27.79
C ALA A 22 1.82 15.05 -27.26
N CYS A 23 1.63 14.93 -25.95
CA CYS A 23 0.38 15.32 -25.32
C CYS A 23 0.47 16.82 -24.99
N ASP A 24 -0.37 17.58 -25.68
CA ASP A 24 -0.74 18.96 -25.40
C ASP A 24 -1.25 19.07 -23.96
N ALA A 25 -0.78 20.08 -23.24
CA ALA A 25 -1.28 20.43 -21.92
C ALA A 25 -2.50 21.36 -22.06
N SER A 26 -3.66 20.78 -22.41
CA SER A 26 -4.93 21.51 -22.31
C SER A 26 -5.31 21.62 -20.84
N SER A 27 -5.11 22.80 -20.27
CA SER A 27 -5.66 23.18 -18.97
C SER A 27 -7.16 23.46 -19.12
N ASP A 28 -7.97 22.41 -19.10
CA ASP A 28 -9.40 22.53 -18.82
C ASP A 28 -9.65 22.13 -17.36
N ILE A 29 -9.83 23.13 -16.50
CA ILE A 29 -10.33 22.93 -15.14
C ILE A 29 -11.82 22.58 -15.26
N MET A 30 -12.11 21.29 -15.38
CA MET A 30 -13.46 20.77 -15.19
C MET A 30 -13.84 20.94 -13.72
N ALA A 31 -14.91 21.71 -13.47
CA ALA A 31 -15.61 21.68 -12.19
C ALA A 31 -16.03 20.23 -11.88
N PRO A 32 -15.94 19.75 -10.62
CA PRO A 32 -16.33 18.39 -10.30
C PRO A 32 -17.84 18.25 -10.52
N LEU A 33 -18.23 17.56 -11.59
CA LEU A 33 -19.55 16.98 -11.70
C LEU A 33 -19.64 15.91 -10.62
N ALA A 34 -20.47 16.16 -9.61
CA ALA A 34 -20.88 15.13 -8.65
C ALA A 34 -21.51 13.98 -9.44
N LEU A 35 -20.73 12.91 -9.64
CA LEU A 35 -21.24 11.66 -10.19
C LEU A 35 -22.27 11.10 -9.21
N PRO A 36 -23.49 10.73 -9.66
CA PRO A 36 -24.35 9.93 -8.82
C PRO A 36 -23.62 8.62 -8.55
N THR A 37 -23.48 8.26 -7.28
CA THR A 37 -22.91 7.00 -6.84
C THR A 37 -23.73 5.85 -7.42
N SER A 38 -23.32 5.34 -8.58
CA SER A 38 -23.69 3.99 -9.00
C SER A 38 -23.13 3.05 -7.94
N GLN A 39 -24.02 2.56 -7.09
CA GLN A 39 -23.73 1.54 -6.10
C GLN A 39 -23.18 0.30 -6.81
N VAL A 40 -21.85 0.19 -6.86
CA VAL A 40 -21.19 -1.09 -7.08
C VAL A 40 -21.42 -1.88 -5.81
N ASN A 41 -22.26 -2.91 -5.92
CA ASN A 41 -22.54 -3.86 -4.86
C ASN A 41 -21.27 -4.71 -4.61
N GLY A 42 -20.33 -4.17 -3.86
CA GLY A 42 -19.06 -4.84 -3.51
C GLY A 42 -18.12 -3.86 -2.84
N ALA A 43 -17.99 -3.97 -1.52
CA ALA A 43 -17.10 -3.21 -0.65
C ALA A 43 -17.29 -1.67 -0.74
N GLN A 44 -18.40 -1.19 -0.18
CA GLN A 44 -18.39 0.15 0.39
C GLN A 44 -17.31 0.15 1.46
N LEU A 45 -16.22 0.89 1.23
CA LEU A 45 -15.34 1.29 2.30
C LEU A 45 -16.21 2.17 3.20
N GLN A 46 -16.89 1.57 4.19
CA GLN A 46 -17.41 2.32 5.31
C GLN A 46 -16.17 2.91 5.98
N ALA A 47 -15.79 4.12 5.57
CA ALA A 47 -15.30 5.07 6.54
C ALA A 47 -16.36 5.05 7.63
N ALA A 48 -16.05 4.37 8.74
CA ALA A 48 -16.87 4.43 9.94
C ALA A 48 -17.23 5.89 10.13
N SER A 49 -18.50 6.19 10.32
CA SER A 49 -19.03 7.54 10.46
C SER A 49 -18.39 8.22 11.67
N ALA A 50 -17.16 8.69 11.49
CA ALA A 50 -16.47 9.58 12.39
C ALA A 50 -17.06 10.95 12.10
N GLN A 51 -17.86 11.46 13.04
CA GLN A 51 -18.15 12.88 13.05
C GLN A 51 -16.82 13.62 12.99
N PRO A 52 -16.63 14.59 12.08
CA PRO A 52 -15.40 15.34 12.03
C PRO A 52 -15.25 16.04 13.37
N ASP A 53 -14.22 15.65 14.12
CA ASP A 53 -13.81 16.40 15.29
C ASP A 53 -13.43 17.81 14.82
N GLN A 54 -13.69 18.82 15.64
CA GLN A 54 -13.38 20.23 15.33
C GLN A 54 -11.87 20.48 15.48
N GLY A 55 -11.07 19.65 14.82
CA GLY A 55 -9.62 19.71 14.79
C GLY A 55 -9.12 20.93 14.03
N ARG A 56 -7.91 21.36 14.38
CA ARG A 56 -7.23 22.48 13.71
C ARG A 56 -7.16 22.20 12.20
N PRO A 57 -7.34 23.22 11.33
CA PRO A 57 -7.17 23.05 9.89
C PRO A 57 -5.80 22.46 9.58
N GLY A 58 -5.76 21.22 9.06
CA GLY A 58 -4.54 20.50 8.70
C GLY A 58 -4.15 19.33 9.63
N GLU A 59 -4.86 19.11 10.73
CA GLU A 59 -4.67 17.93 11.58
C GLU A 59 -5.54 16.77 11.07
N LEU A 60 -4.96 15.57 10.95
CA LEU A 60 -5.72 14.38 10.57
C LEU A 60 -6.74 14.12 11.68
N ALA A 61 -8.03 14.14 11.37
CA ALA A 61 -9.07 13.77 12.34
C ALA A 61 -9.00 12.24 12.55
N ILE A 62 -8.28 11.82 13.59
CA ILE A 62 -8.08 10.42 13.95
C ILE A 62 -9.18 9.99 14.93
N THR A 63 -9.80 8.84 14.67
CA THR A 63 -10.82 8.28 15.57
C THR A 63 -10.19 7.66 16.82
N SER A 64 -10.96 7.47 17.90
CA SER A 64 -10.46 6.76 19.09
C SER A 64 -9.91 5.36 18.75
N GLN A 65 -10.55 4.65 17.82
CA GLN A 65 -10.12 3.33 17.38
C GLN A 65 -8.79 3.38 16.63
N GLN A 66 -8.62 4.37 15.74
CA GLN A 66 -7.36 4.60 15.03
C GLN A 66 -6.23 4.98 16.00
N HIS A 67 -6.51 5.75 17.05
CA HIS A 67 -5.54 6.02 18.11
C HIS A 67 -5.13 4.74 18.85
N THR A 68 -6.08 3.89 19.25
CA THR A 68 -5.77 2.60 19.90
C THR A 68 -4.86 1.74 19.02
N TYR A 69 -5.16 1.65 17.73
CA TYR A 69 -4.33 0.93 16.78
C TYR A 69 -2.87 1.44 16.75
N LEU A 70 -2.68 2.76 16.68
CA LEU A 70 -1.34 3.37 16.69
C LEU A 70 -0.60 3.14 18.01
N ASP A 71 -1.31 3.20 19.14
CA ASP A 71 -0.74 2.95 20.47
C ASP A 71 -0.29 1.49 20.62
N GLU A 72 -1.08 0.52 20.13
CA GLU A 72 -0.75 -0.91 20.19
C GLU A 72 0.44 -1.27 19.27
N LEU A 73 0.57 -0.62 18.11
CA LEU A 73 1.77 -0.73 17.28
C LEU A 73 3.01 -0.29 18.07
N LYS A 74 2.92 0.88 18.71
CA LYS A 74 4.03 1.43 19.51
C LYS A 74 4.36 0.54 20.71
N ALA A 75 3.35 0.00 21.39
CA ALA A 75 3.53 -0.94 22.50
C ALA A 75 4.21 -2.24 22.07
N SER A 76 4.02 -2.64 20.80
CA SER A 76 4.67 -3.79 20.17
C SER A 76 6.06 -3.47 19.61
N GLY A 77 6.58 -2.25 19.83
CA GLY A 77 7.91 -1.83 19.37
C GLY A 77 7.96 -1.39 17.91
N ILE A 78 6.83 -1.30 17.23
CA ILE A 78 6.76 -0.81 15.84
C ILE A 78 6.81 0.71 15.87
N THR A 79 7.73 1.28 15.07
CA THR A 79 7.82 2.72 14.83
C THR A 79 7.47 2.98 13.36
N PRO A 80 6.22 3.40 13.05
CA PRO A 80 5.85 3.75 11.69
C PRO A 80 6.64 4.95 11.18
N SER A 81 6.89 5.01 9.87
CA SER A 81 7.47 6.21 9.23
C SER A 81 6.56 7.44 9.36
N SER A 82 5.24 7.23 9.44
CA SER A 82 4.24 8.22 9.84
C SER A 82 2.95 7.54 10.30
N GLU A 83 2.15 8.23 11.12
CA GLU A 83 0.84 7.74 11.55
C GLU A 83 -0.09 7.48 10.34
N LEU A 84 -0.08 8.37 9.34
CA LEU A 84 -0.87 8.20 8.13
C LEU A 84 -0.48 6.93 7.36
N HIS A 85 0.81 6.61 7.29
CA HIS A 85 1.26 5.39 6.63
C HIS A 85 0.78 4.13 7.38
N ALA A 86 0.93 4.10 8.71
CA ALA A 86 0.39 3.01 9.53
C ALA A 86 -1.14 2.86 9.35
N LEU A 87 -1.88 3.96 9.39
CA LEU A 87 -3.34 3.95 9.17
C LEU A 87 -3.72 3.45 7.77
N SER A 88 -2.90 3.73 6.75
CA SER A 88 -3.11 3.19 5.40
C SER A 88 -2.88 1.68 5.34
N ILE A 89 -1.86 1.16 6.04
CA ILE A 89 -1.60 -0.28 6.16
C ILE A 89 -2.76 -0.96 6.90
N GLY A 90 -3.18 -0.42 8.05
CA GLY A 90 -4.31 -0.94 8.81
C GLY A 90 -5.62 -0.93 8.01
N SER A 91 -5.88 0.13 7.25
CA SER A 91 -7.05 0.20 6.35
C SER A 91 -7.04 -0.89 5.29
N TYR A 92 -5.86 -1.22 4.73
CA TYR A 92 -5.73 -2.34 3.79
C TYR A 92 -6.03 -3.68 4.48
N VAL A 93 -5.49 -3.92 5.67
CA VAL A 93 -5.75 -5.16 6.44
C VAL A 93 -7.25 -5.33 6.70
N CYS A 94 -7.95 -4.27 7.13
CA CYS A 94 -9.39 -4.36 7.37
C CYS A 94 -10.20 -4.64 6.11
N GLN A 95 -9.83 -4.03 4.97
CA GLN A 95 -10.44 -4.34 3.68
C GLN A 95 -10.23 -5.80 3.29
N ALA A 96 -9.01 -6.30 3.41
CA ALA A 96 -8.67 -7.66 3.06
C ALA A 96 -9.37 -8.69 3.96
N HIS A 97 -9.46 -8.39 5.27
CA HIS A 97 -10.20 -9.19 6.25
C HIS A 97 -11.70 -9.24 5.94
N ALA A 98 -12.32 -8.10 5.61
CA ALA A 98 -13.72 -8.01 5.18
C ALA A 98 -13.97 -8.77 3.86
N ALA A 99 -12.99 -8.75 2.95
CA ALA A 99 -13.02 -9.48 1.69
C ALA A 99 -12.66 -10.97 1.82
N ARG A 100 -12.34 -11.46 3.04
CA ARG A 100 -11.95 -12.86 3.30
C ARG A 100 -10.77 -13.32 2.44
N LEU A 101 -9.83 -12.42 2.16
CA LEU A 101 -8.57 -12.82 1.56
C LEU A 101 -7.83 -13.75 2.52
N ASN A 102 -7.10 -14.72 1.97
CA ASN A 102 -6.27 -15.60 2.79
C ASN A 102 -5.03 -14.84 3.32
N ASP A 103 -4.49 -15.30 4.44
CA ASP A 103 -3.39 -14.65 5.16
C ASP A 103 -2.16 -14.40 4.28
N GLN A 104 -1.85 -15.33 3.37
CA GLN A 104 -0.72 -15.19 2.45
C GLN A 104 -0.91 -14.00 1.49
N ALA A 105 -2.11 -13.83 0.94
CA ALA A 105 -2.42 -12.71 0.06
C ALA A 105 -2.36 -11.36 0.79
N VAL A 106 -2.84 -11.30 2.04
CA VAL A 106 -2.72 -10.10 2.89
C VAL A 106 -1.25 -9.77 3.13
N ARG A 107 -0.46 -10.79 3.51
CA ARG A 107 0.95 -10.66 3.83
C ARG A 107 1.77 -10.15 2.65
N GLU A 108 1.53 -10.66 1.44
CA GLU A 108 2.25 -10.26 0.23
C GLU A 108 2.07 -8.78 -0.11
N PHE A 109 0.92 -8.19 0.22
CA PHE A 109 0.68 -6.78 0.01
C PHE A 109 1.21 -5.91 1.15
N VAL A 110 1.07 -6.36 2.40
CA VAL A 110 1.52 -5.61 3.58
C VAL A 110 3.06 -5.54 3.65
N LEU A 111 3.75 -6.61 3.24
CA LEU A 111 5.20 -6.73 3.31
C LEU A 111 5.99 -5.56 2.71
N PRO A 112 5.75 -5.13 1.45
CA PRO A 112 6.47 -3.98 0.90
C PRO A 112 6.19 -2.66 1.63
N LEU A 113 5.01 -2.49 2.24
CA LEU A 113 4.66 -1.28 2.99
C LEU A 113 5.39 -1.25 4.34
N VAL A 114 5.33 -2.36 5.08
CA VAL A 114 5.98 -2.49 6.38
C VAL A 114 7.50 -2.42 6.25
N ARG A 115 8.08 -2.95 5.16
CA ARG A 115 9.51 -2.79 4.90
C ARG A 115 9.94 -1.33 4.92
N ASN A 116 9.16 -0.41 4.35
CA ASN A 116 9.47 1.02 4.36
C ASN A 116 9.47 1.60 5.79
N ASP A 117 8.55 1.17 6.65
CA ASP A 117 8.54 1.60 8.06
C ASP A 117 9.74 1.07 8.83
N VAL A 118 10.06 -0.22 8.66
CA VAL A 118 11.20 -0.85 9.33
C VAL A 118 12.51 -0.23 8.83
N GLU A 119 12.67 -0.01 7.52
CA GLU A 119 13.84 0.67 6.95
C GLU A 119 14.00 2.10 7.46
N ALA A 120 12.90 2.86 7.56
CA ALA A 120 12.93 4.23 8.08
C ALA A 120 13.37 4.32 9.55
N ALA A 121 13.11 3.27 10.36
CA ALA A 121 13.55 3.20 11.74
C ALA A 121 15.06 2.90 11.89
N HIS A 122 15.74 2.44 10.84
CA HIS A 122 17.15 2.08 10.88
C HIS A 122 18.02 3.23 10.33
N THR A 123 19.07 3.61 11.08
CA THR A 123 19.95 4.75 10.71
C THR A 123 21.32 4.34 10.17
N ALA A 124 21.73 3.07 10.26
CA ALA A 124 23.09 2.64 9.94
C ALA A 124 23.17 1.25 9.27
N GLU A 125 22.61 0.23 9.91
CA GLU A 125 22.53 -1.13 9.36
C GLU A 125 21.08 -1.41 8.94
N GLY A 126 20.88 -2.02 7.77
CA GLY A 126 19.54 -2.30 7.27
C GLY A 126 18.84 -3.40 8.08
N PRO A 127 17.50 -3.42 8.10
CA PRO A 127 16.77 -4.43 8.84
C PRO A 127 16.98 -5.84 8.28
N THR A 128 16.94 -6.81 9.17
CA THR A 128 16.94 -8.23 8.82
C THR A 128 15.59 -8.67 8.25
N SER A 129 15.58 -9.76 7.48
CA SER A 129 14.31 -10.35 6.99
C SER A 129 13.38 -10.74 8.14
N THR A 130 13.95 -11.27 9.23
CA THR A 130 13.18 -11.68 10.42
C THR A 130 12.47 -10.50 11.07
N GLU A 131 13.13 -9.35 11.20
CA GLU A 131 12.51 -8.14 11.76
C GLU A 131 11.35 -7.64 10.90
N ILE A 132 11.53 -7.63 9.58
CA ILE A 132 10.45 -7.28 8.64
C ILE A 132 9.29 -8.28 8.75
N ASP A 133 9.59 -9.58 8.79
CA ASP A 133 8.59 -10.64 8.87
C ASP A 133 7.78 -10.59 10.18
N THR A 134 8.44 -10.28 11.30
CA THR A 134 7.80 -10.03 12.60
C THR A 134 6.92 -8.79 12.53
N ALA A 135 7.44 -7.66 12.04
CA ALA A 135 6.67 -6.43 11.93
C ALA A 135 5.42 -6.60 11.04
N VAL A 136 5.52 -7.33 9.93
CA VAL A 136 4.37 -7.64 9.07
C VAL A 136 3.31 -8.43 9.82
N THR A 137 3.73 -9.43 10.58
CA THR A 137 2.82 -10.26 11.39
C THR A 137 2.10 -9.42 12.43
N ASP A 138 2.82 -8.54 13.13
CA ASP A 138 2.26 -7.66 14.14
C ASP A 138 1.34 -6.59 13.56
N TYR A 139 1.71 -5.97 12.43
CA TYR A 139 0.82 -5.03 11.71
C TYR A 139 -0.53 -5.66 11.36
N ILE A 140 -0.51 -6.89 10.83
CA ILE A 140 -1.73 -7.62 10.45
C ILE A 140 -2.56 -7.98 11.69
N ARG A 141 -1.91 -8.53 12.73
CA ARG A 141 -2.57 -8.93 13.98
C ARG A 141 -3.22 -7.73 14.67
N ILE A 142 -2.45 -6.67 14.92
CA ILE A 142 -2.89 -5.48 15.68
C ILE A 142 -3.99 -4.74 14.93
N ALA A 143 -3.89 -4.61 13.60
CA ALA A 143 -4.97 -4.04 12.81
C ALA A 143 -6.26 -4.87 12.93
N THR A 144 -6.16 -6.19 12.83
CA THR A 144 -7.33 -7.09 12.95
C THR A 144 -7.97 -7.04 14.34
N GLU A 145 -7.18 -6.89 15.40
CA GLU A 145 -7.66 -6.89 16.79
C GLU A 145 -8.23 -5.55 17.24
N HIS A 146 -7.68 -4.43 16.75
CA HIS A 146 -7.94 -3.10 17.31
C HIS A 146 -8.51 -2.09 16.32
N LEU A 147 -8.43 -2.35 15.01
CA LEU A 147 -8.89 -1.42 13.97
C LEU A 147 -10.04 -1.98 13.12
N CYS A 148 -10.03 -3.28 12.88
CA CYS A 148 -11.11 -4.02 12.26
C CYS A 148 -12.06 -4.58 13.34
#